data_AF-A0A377ZJ27-F1
#
_entry.id   AF-A0A377ZJ27-F1
#
_cell.length_a   1.000
_cell.length_b   1.000
_cell.length_c   1.000
_cell.angle_alpha   90.00
_cell.angle_beta   90.00
_cell.angle_gamma   90.00
#
_symmetry.space_group_name_H-M   'P 1'
#
loop_
_entity.id
_entity.type
_entity.pdbx_description
1 polymer ?
#
loop_
_entity_poly.entity_id
_entity_poly.type
_entity_poly.pdbx_seq_one_letter_code
_entity_poly.pdbx_strand_id
1 'polypeptide(L)' 'MRAFTGVGGTPLFIERADGAYLYDVDGKAYIDYVGSWGPMVLGHNHPAIRNAVIEAASRGLSLARRPKWK' A
#
# COMPACT_ATOMS: atom_id res chain seq x y z
N MET A 1 4.82 11.09 9.84
CA MET A 1 5.95 10.69 10.72
C MET A 1 5.81 9.20 11.04
N ARG A 2 6.88 8.38 11.00
CA ARG A 2 6.83 6.92 11.22
C ARG A 2 7.63 6.43 12.43
N ALA A 3 8.36 7.31 13.11
CA ALA A 3 9.28 6.97 14.19
C ALA A 3 8.63 6.84 15.57
N PHE A 4 7.30 6.91 15.67
CA PHE A 4 6.50 6.74 16.89
C PHE A 4 6.87 7.71 18.05
N THR A 5 7.66 8.76 17.79
CA THR A 5 8.13 9.73 18.79
C THR A 5 7.00 10.49 19.50
N GLY A 6 5.81 10.57 18.89
CA GLY A 6 4.63 11.22 19.48
C GLY A 6 3.78 10.32 20.38
N VAL A 7 4.01 9.00 20.37
CA VAL A 7 3.20 8.01 21.14
C VAL A 7 4.06 7.10 22.02
N GLY A 8 5.39 7.12 21.86
CA GLY A 8 6.31 6.23 22.54
C GLY A 8 6.31 4.81 21.96
N GLY A 9 7.30 4.00 22.35
CA GLY A 9 7.46 2.62 21.90
C GLY A 9 8.30 2.46 20.63
N THR A 10 8.41 1.21 20.17
CA THR A 10 9.17 0.84 18.96
C THR A 10 8.26 0.94 17.73
N PRO A 11 8.73 1.51 16.60
CA PRO A 11 7.97 1.53 15.36
C PRO A 11 7.55 0.13 14.90
N LEU A 12 6.29 0.01 14.47
CA LEU A 12 5.79 -1.23 13.87
C LEU A 12 6.31 -1.37 12.44
N PHE A 13 6.94 -2.51 12.16
CA PHE A 13 7.33 -2.91 10.80
C PHE A 13 6.23 -3.78 10.21
N ILE A 14 5.65 -3.34 9.10
CA ILE A 14 4.54 -4.00 8.41
C ILE A 14 5.08 -4.84 7.26
N GLU A 15 4.74 -6.13 7.23
CA GLU A 15 5.12 -7.06 6.17
C GLU A 15 4.14 -6.98 4.99
N ARG A 16 2.83 -6.98 5.27
CA ARG A 16 1.78 -6.96 4.24
C ARG A 16 0.52 -6.26 4.72
N ALA A 17 -0.35 -5.93 3.78
CA ALA A 17 -1.65 -5.31 4.03
C ALA A 17 -2.69 -5.86 3.04
N ASP A 18 -3.91 -6.10 3.52
CA ASP A 18 -5.01 -6.60 2.69
C ASP A 18 -6.36 -6.14 3.26
N GLY A 19 -7.20 -5.54 2.41
CA GLY A 19 -8.45 -4.94 2.84
C GLY A 19 -8.25 -3.87 3.91
N ALA A 20 -8.92 -4.01 5.05
CA ALA A 20 -8.80 -3.10 6.19
C ALA A 20 -7.68 -3.48 7.19
N TYR A 21 -6.80 -4.43 6.84
CA TYR A 21 -5.83 -5.00 7.79
C TYR A 21 -4.38 -4.76 7.40
N LEU A 22 -3.55 -4.49 8.40
CA LEU A 22 -2.09 -4.55 8.35
C LEU A 22 -1.59 -5.77 9.11
N TYR A 23 -0.51 -6.36 8.64
CA TYR A 23 0.15 -7.50 9.27
C TYR A 23 1.61 -7.14 9.51
N ASP A 24 2.03 -7.17 10.77
CA ASP A 24 3.44 -6.94 11.10
C ASP A 24 4.33 -8.16 10.79
N VAL A 25 5.64 -7.96 10.91
CA VAL A 25 6.65 -9.01 10.65
C VAL A 25 6.58 -10.20 11.62
N ASP A 26 5.87 -10.06 12.74
CA ASP A 26 5.62 -11.13 13.71
C ASP A 26 4.28 -11.85 13.43
N GLY A 27 3.57 -11.45 12.36
CA GLY A 27 2.32 -12.04 11.90
C GLY A 27 1.06 -11.52 12.61
N LYS A 28 1.17 -10.50 13.47
CA LYS A 28 0.02 -9.93 14.16
C LYS A 28 -0.77 -9.01 13.22
N ALA A 29 -2.09 -9.17 13.24
CA ALA A 29 -3.03 -8.40 12.44
C ALA A 29 -3.59 -7.20 13.22
N TYR A 30 -3.73 -6.06 12.52
CA TYR A 30 -4.26 -4.81 13.05
C TYR A 30 -5.33 -4.27 12.10
N ILE A 31 -6.43 -3.71 12.64
CA ILE A 31 -7.37 -2.92 11.84
C ILE A 31 -6.71 -1.57 11.54
N ASP A 32 -6.62 -1.21 10.26
CA ASP A 32 -5.94 0.00 9.81
C ASP A 32 -6.87 1.20 9.69
N TYR A 33 -6.72 2.14 10.63
CA TYR A 33 -7.35 3.46 10.58
C TYR A 33 -6.43 4.55 10.03
N VAL A 34 -5.16 4.24 9.76
CA VAL A 34 -4.22 5.17 9.13
C VAL A 34 -4.47 5.20 7.62
N GLY A 35 -4.74 4.05 7.00
CA GLY A 35 -5.13 3.95 5.59
C GLY A 35 -4.08 4.53 4.64
N SER A 36 -2.79 4.34 4.97
CA SER A 36 -1.65 5.00 4.31
C SER A 36 -1.74 6.54 4.27
N TRP A 37 -2.42 7.16 5.23
CA TRP A 37 -2.72 8.60 5.27
C TRP A 37 -3.71 9.07 4.18
N GLY A 38 -4.57 8.17 3.69
CA GLY A 38 -5.66 8.50 2.75
C GLY A 38 -5.74 7.68 1.44
N PRO A 39 -4.63 7.25 0.79
CA PRO A 39 -4.68 6.56 -0.49
C PRO A 39 -5.48 5.25 -0.48
N MET A 40 -5.58 4.58 0.67
CA MET A 40 -6.20 3.26 0.79
C MET A 40 -7.69 3.33 1.13
N VAL A 41 -8.42 4.25 0.49
CA VAL A 41 -9.87 4.43 0.72
C VAL A 41 -10.68 3.18 0.34
N LEU A 42 -10.21 2.40 -0.63
CA LEU A 42 -10.80 1.11 -1.01
C LEU A 42 -10.17 -0.09 -0.28
N GLY A 43 -9.38 0.18 0.75
CA GLY A 43 -8.55 -0.81 1.42
C GLY A 43 -7.26 -1.13 0.67
N HIS A 44 -6.36 -1.82 1.37
CA HIS A 44 -5.09 -2.29 0.82
C HIS A 44 -5.31 -3.44 -0.16
N ASN A 45 -4.41 -3.56 -1.14
CA ASN A 45 -4.36 -4.69 -2.08
C ASN A 45 -5.68 -4.96 -2.85
N HIS A 46 -6.48 -3.92 -3.09
CA HIS A 46 -7.75 -4.05 -3.81
C HIS A 46 -7.53 -4.73 -5.19
N PRO A 47 -8.25 -5.83 -5.50
CA PRO A 47 -7.92 -6.71 -6.62
C PRO A 47 -7.92 -6.00 -7.98
N ALA A 48 -8.89 -5.11 -8.22
CA ALA A 48 -8.95 -4.34 -9.47
C ALA A 48 -7.74 -3.41 -9.64
N ILE A 49 -7.26 -2.77 -8.56
CA ILE A 49 -6.12 -1.85 -8.60
C ILE A 49 -4.84 -2.64 -8.77
N ARG A 50 -4.65 -3.71 -7.98
CA ARG A 50 -3.50 -4.61 -8.10
C ARG A 50 -3.35 -5.11 -9.54
N ASN A 51 -4.43 -5.63 -10.12
CA ASN A 51 -4.39 -6.19 -11.47
C ASN A 51 -4.04 -5.12 -12.52
N ALA A 52 -4.61 -3.92 -12.42
CA ALA A 52 -4.27 -2.81 -13.32
C ALA A 52 -2.79 -2.39 -13.20
N VAL A 53 -2.23 -2.38 -11.98
CA VAL A 53 -0.81 -2.09 -11.76
C VAL A 53 0.08 -3.19 -12.35
N ILE A 54 -0.26 -4.47 -12.15
CA ILE A 54 0.47 -5.60 -12.73
C ILE A 54 0.45 -5.53 -14.26
N GLU A 55 -0.71 -5.27 -14.86
CA GLU A 55 -0.85 -5.12 -16.32
C GLU A 55 -0.02 -3.94 -16.83
N ALA A 56 -0.09 -2.77 -16.17
CA ALA A 56 0.73 -1.63 -16.54
C ALA A 56 2.23 -1.94 -16.45
N ALA A 57 2.68 -2.55 -15.35
CA ALA A 57 4.08 -2.91 -15.12
C ALA A 57 4.59 -3.92 -16.15
N SER A 58 3.74 -4.84 -16.63
CA SER A 58 4.10 -5.80 -17.69
C SER A 58 4.52 -5.13 -19.01
N ARG A 59 4.11 -3.87 -19.23
CA ARG A 59 4.46 -3.07 -20.43
C ARG A 59 5.63 -2.10 -20.20
N GLY A 60 6.21 -2.10 -19.00
CA GLY A 60 7.29 -1.21 -18.58
C GLY A 60 6.85 -0.19 -17.53
N LEU A 61 7.72 0.08 -16.54
CA LEU A 61 7.44 0.97 -15.41
C LEU A 61 7.46 2.46 -15.77
N SER A 62 8.17 2.81 -16.84
CA SER A 62 8.24 4.18 -17.36
C SER A 62 8.42 4.13 -18.87
N LEU A 63 7.68 4.97 -19.57
CA LEU A 63 7.82 5.18 -21.00
C LEU A 63 8.32 6.61 -21.16
N ALA A 64 9.53 6.79 -21.70
CA ALA A 64 10.14 8.10 -21.94
C ALA A 64 9.42 8.94 -23.04
N ARG A 65 8.21 8.52 -23.42
CA ARG A 65 7.38 9.12 -24.45
C ARG A 65 5.93 9.10 -23.99
N ARG A 66 5.20 10.17 -24.32
CA ARG A 66 3.75 10.25 -24.09
C ARG A 66 3.01 9.04 -24.69
N PRO A 67 2.17 8.33 -23.92
CA PRO A 67 1.24 7.37 -24.49
C PRO A 67 0.31 8.09 -25.48
N LYS A 68 0.15 7.54 -26.68
CA LYS A 68 -0.87 8.01 -27.62
C LYS A 68 -2.20 7.41 -27.18
N TRP A 69 -2.97 8.15 -26.39
CA TRP A 69 -4.40 7.84 -26.21
C TRP A 69 -5.11 8.25 -27.50
N LYS A 70 -5.79 7.30 -28.15
CA LYS A 70 -6.78 7.59 -29.20
C LYS A 70 -8.13 7.82 -28.54
#